data_AF-A0A7C3QW05-F1
#
_entry.id   AF-A0A7C3QW05-F1
#
_cell.length_a   1.000
_cell.length_b   1.000
_cell.length_c   1.000
_cell.angle_alpha   90.00
_cell.angle_beta   90.00
_cell.angle_gamma   90.00
#
_symmetry.space_group_name_H-M   'P 1'
#
loop_
_entity.id
_entity.type
_entity.pdbx_description
1 polymer ?
#
loop_
_entity_poly.entity_id
_entity_poly.type
_entity_poly.pdbx_seq_one_letter_code
_entity_poly.pdbx_strand_id
1 'polypeptide(L)'
;GIDDCGMLAEVLTRRFDTEEERKELPDLILIDGGRAQLNVALKVLGKMNIDVPVVSLAKREEEIYITGRKEPLRLGKDTPELHLLQAIRDEAHRFALSYHRRLRRKKIRNG
;
A
#
# COMPACT_ATOMS: atom_id res chain seq x y z
N GLY A 1 -4.83 5.75 -11.76
CA GLY A 1 -4.32 7.08 -11.37
C GLY A 1 -5.12 7.66 -10.23
N ILE A 2 -6.23 8.34 -10.54
CA ILE A 2 -7.13 8.93 -9.53
C ILE A 2 -7.93 7.85 -8.79
N ASP A 3 -8.36 6.80 -9.50
CA ASP A 3 -9.11 5.68 -8.92
C ASP A 3 -8.31 4.93 -7.84
N ASP A 4 -7.03 4.63 -8.10
CA ASP A 4 -6.14 3.92 -7.16
C ASP A 4 -5.98 4.64 -5.81
N CYS A 5 -5.99 5.98 -5.81
CA CYS A 5 -5.92 6.78 -4.59
C CYS A 5 -7.21 6.67 -3.77
N GLY A 6 -8.38 6.71 -4.43
CA GLY A 6 -9.66 6.53 -3.77
C GLY A 6 -9.80 5.13 -3.17
N MET A 7 -9.42 4.11 -3.94
CA MET A 7 -9.41 2.73 -3.48
C MET A 7 -8.46 2.52 -2.30
N LEU A 8 -7.26 3.10 -2.32
CA LEU A 8 -6.32 3.03 -1.21
C LEU A 8 -6.92 3.64 0.06
N ALA A 9 -7.57 4.79 -0.05
CA ALA A 9 -8.21 5.45 1.09
C ALA A 9 -9.33 4.58 1.69
N GLU A 10 -10.16 3.98 0.85
CA GLU A 10 -11.22 3.07 1.28
C GLU A 10 -10.67 1.82 1.99
N VAL A 11 -9.61 1.20 1.43
CA VAL A 11 -8.98 0.00 2.01
C VAL A 11 -8.38 0.31 3.38
N LEU A 12 -7.63 1.41 3.51
CA LEU A 12 -7.03 1.80 4.79
C LEU A 12 -8.09 2.14 5.83
N THR A 13 -9.14 2.86 5.41
CA THR A 13 -10.25 3.19 6.31
C THR A 13 -10.91 1.91 6.84
N ARG A 14 -11.21 0.95 5.96
CA ARG A 14 -11.81 -0.33 6.37
C ARG A 14 -10.91 -1.18 7.25
N ARG A 15 -9.61 -1.24 6.95
CA ARG A 15 -8.66 -2.10 7.69
C ARG A 15 -8.50 -1.70 9.15
N PHE A 16 -8.74 -0.43 9.46
CA PHE A 16 -8.55 0.14 10.80
C PHE A 16 -9.85 0.77 11.32
N ASP A 17 -11.01 0.33 10.83
CA ASP A 17 -12.29 0.94 11.19
C ASP A 17 -12.71 0.55 12.62
N THR A 18 -12.32 -0.65 13.05
CA THR A 18 -12.71 -1.19 14.35
C THR A 18 -11.64 -1.02 15.42
N GLU A 19 -12.07 -0.97 16.69
CA GLU A 19 -11.12 -0.94 17.83
C GLU A 19 -10.27 -2.21 17.93
N GLU A 20 -10.82 -3.37 17.55
CA GLU A 20 -10.09 -4.64 17.57
C GLU A 20 -8.94 -4.64 16.56
N GLU A 21 -9.19 -4.17 15.33
CA GLU A 21 -8.15 -4.01 14.31
C GLU A 21 -7.08 -2.98 14.70
N ARG A 22 -7.43 -2.00 15.53
CA ARG A 22 -6.51 -0.98 16.05
C ARG A 22 -5.68 -1.47 17.24
N LYS A 23 -6.02 -2.60 17.87
CA LYS A 23 -5.18 -3.22 18.92
C LYS A 23 -3.96 -3.93 18.34
N GLU A 24 -4.01 -4.31 17.07
CA GLU A 24 -2.94 -5.01 16.36
C GLU A 24 -2.46 -4.20 15.15
N LEU A 25 -1.90 -3.01 15.42
CA LEU A 25 -1.29 -2.19 14.38
C LEU A 25 0.00 -2.86 13.86
N PRO A 26 0.25 -2.82 12.55
CA PRO A 26 1.50 -3.29 12.01
C PRO A 26 2.65 -2.34 12.36
N ASP A 27 3.87 -2.85 12.42
CA ASP A 27 5.08 -2.04 12.61
C ASP A 27 5.40 -1.16 11.39
N LEU A 28 4.90 -1.54 10.21
CA LEU A 28 5.14 -0.85 8.93
C LEU A 28 4.01 -1.12 7.95
N ILE A 29 3.60 -0.07 7.23
CA ILE A 29 2.71 -0.18 6.06
C ILE A 29 3.53 0.07 4.79
N LEU A 30 3.55 -0.92 3.88
CA LEU A 30 4.13 -0.79 2.54
C LEU A 30 3.02 -0.60 1.49
N ILE A 31 3.12 0.46 0.71
CA ILE A 31 2.19 0.79 -0.36
C ILE A 31 2.82 0.52 -1.74
N ASP A 32 2.12 -0.23 -2.59
CA ASP A 32 2.46 -0.36 -4.02
C ASP A 32 2.06 0.93 -4.74
N GLY A 33 3.00 1.87 -4.86
CA GLY A 33 2.72 3.20 -5.38
C GLY A 33 3.82 4.22 -5.13
N GLY A 34 3.69 5.37 -5.78
CA GLY A 34 4.61 6.49 -5.60
C GLY A 34 4.16 7.46 -4.51
N ARG A 35 4.77 8.64 -4.51
CA ARG A 35 4.52 9.72 -3.53
C ARG A 35 3.04 10.11 -3.39
N ALA A 36 2.25 10.07 -4.47
CA ALA A 36 0.83 10.41 -4.40
C ALA A 36 0.07 9.45 -3.49
N GLN A 37 0.32 8.14 -3.62
CA GLN A 37 -0.29 7.10 -2.80
C GLN A 37 0.19 7.19 -1.34
N LEU A 38 1.48 7.44 -1.10
CA LEU A 38 2.01 7.69 0.24
C LEU A 38 1.25 8.83 0.93
N ASN A 39 1.07 9.96 0.25
CA ASN A 39 0.38 11.12 0.81
C ASN A 39 -1.09 10.83 1.15
N VAL A 40 -1.76 10.01 0.33
CA VAL A 40 -3.14 9.56 0.63
C VAL A 40 -3.16 8.69 1.88
N ALA A 41 -2.25 7.72 1.99
CA ALA A 41 -2.16 6.86 3.17
C ALA A 41 -1.95 7.68 4.44
N LEU A 42 -0.99 8.62 4.42
CA LEU A 42 -0.71 9.51 5.55
C LEU A 42 -1.92 10.36 5.94
N LYS A 43 -2.65 10.89 4.95
CA LYS A 43 -3.86 11.68 5.20
C LYS A 43 -4.96 10.85 5.86
N VAL A 44 -5.14 9.60 5.46
CA VAL A 44 -6.17 8.71 6.01
C VAL A 44 -5.80 8.27 7.42
N LEU A 45 -4.58 7.75 7.61
CA LEU A 45 -4.09 7.33 8.92
C LEU A 45 -4.08 8.47 9.93
N GLY A 46 -3.65 9.67 9.50
CA GLY A 46 -3.67 10.87 10.34
C GLY A 46 -5.08 11.27 10.79
N LYS A 47 -6.10 11.17 9.91
CA LYS A 47 -7.51 11.39 10.31
C LYS A 47 -8.01 10.35 11.32
N MET A 48 -7.41 9.17 11.32
CA MET A 48 -7.76 8.06 12.20
C MET A 48 -6.93 8.05 13.49
N ASN A 49 -6.02 9.03 13.68
CA ASN A 49 -5.04 9.07 14.78
C ASN A 49 -4.19 7.79 14.87
N ILE A 50 -3.80 7.23 13.73
CA ILE A 50 -2.93 6.07 13.64
C ILE A 50 -1.53 6.54 13.27
N ASP A 51 -0.58 6.30 14.17
CA ASP A 51 0.84 6.63 13.98
C ASP A 51 1.63 5.37 13.68
N VAL A 52 1.57 4.93 12.42
CA VAL A 52 2.33 3.80 11.90
C VAL A 52 3.23 4.29 10.77
N PRO A 53 4.52 3.89 10.75
CA PRO A 53 5.40 4.20 9.63
C PRO A 53 4.83 3.71 8.30
N VAL A 54 4.87 4.58 7.29
CA VAL A 54 4.42 4.26 5.93
C VAL A 54 5.56 4.45 4.95
N VAL A 55 5.74 3.46 4.08
CA VAL A 55 6.65 3.51 2.96
C VAL A 55 5.90 3.18 1.67
N SER A 56 6.33 3.75 0.55
CA SER A 56 5.78 3.38 -0.75
C SER A 56 6.91 3.05 -1.73
N LEU A 57 6.71 2.01 -2.54
CA LEU A 57 7.69 1.55 -3.53
C LEU A 57 7.17 1.84 -4.94
N ALA A 58 7.81 2.76 -5.65
CA ALA A 58 7.44 3.11 -7.02
C ALA A 58 8.01 2.08 -8.02
N LYS A 59 7.13 1.32 -8.67
CA LYS A 59 7.50 0.19 -9.56
C LYS A 59 8.46 0.52 -10.72
N ARG A 60 8.44 1.74 -11.25
CA ARG A 60 9.27 2.10 -12.42
C ARG A 60 10.71 2.43 -12.04
N GLU A 61 10.87 3.25 -11.02
CA GLU A 61 12.16 3.80 -10.61
C GLU A 61 12.77 3.07 -9.41
N GLU A 62 12.04 2.10 -8.83
CA GLU A 62 12.46 1.35 -7.63
C GLU A 62 12.78 2.29 -6.44
N GLU A 63 12.14 3.46 -6.44
CA GLU A 63 12.31 4.49 -5.42
C GLU A 63 11.41 4.22 -4.23
N ILE A 64 12.00 4.29 -3.04
CA ILE A 64 11.31 4.12 -1.77
C ILE A 64 11.02 5.50 -1.19
N TYR A 65 9.74 5.85 -1.10
CA TYR A 65 9.29 7.06 -0.46
C TYR A 65 8.97 6.76 0.99
N ILE A 66 9.52 7.56 1.91
CA ILE A 66 9.40 7.36 3.36
C ILE A 66 8.75 8.61 3.96
N THR A 67 7.82 8.41 4.90
CA THR A 67 7.23 9.50 5.67
C THR A 67 8.29 10.39 6.31
N GLY A 68 8.10 11.71 6.21
CA GLY A 68 9.02 12.69 6.78
C GLY A 68 10.32 12.92 5.99
N ARG A 69 10.56 12.17 4.90
CA ARG A 69 11.72 12.41 4.01
C ARG A 69 11.32 13.10 2.71
N LYS A 70 12.07 14.15 2.35
CA LYS A 70 11.83 14.92 1.12
C LYS A 70 12.26 14.17 -0.13
N GLU A 71 13.43 13.53 -0.09
CA GLU A 71 13.99 12.75 -1.19
C GLU A 71 13.71 11.26 -1.03
N PRO A 72 13.47 10.52 -2.12
CA PRO A 72 13.31 9.07 -2.06
C PRO A 72 14.64 8.39 -1.69
N LEU A 73 14.53 7.27 -0.99
CA LEU A 73 15.66 6.36 -0.79
C LEU A 73 15.81 5.49 -2.05
N ARG A 74 17.03 5.47 -2.58
CA ARG A 74 17.44 4.58 -3.67
C ARG A 74 18.39 3.55 -3.12
N LEU A 75 18.00 2.29 -3.18
CA LEU A 75 18.86 1.17 -2.81
C LEU A 75 19.63 0.67 -4.03
N GLY A 76 20.75 -0.01 -3.79
CA GLY A 76 21.45 -0.72 -4.86
C GLY A 76 20.55 -1.82 -5.43
N LYS A 77 20.60 -2.04 -6.74
CA LYS A 77 19.69 -2.96 -7.43
C LYS A 77 19.76 -4.40 -6.92
N ASP A 78 20.94 -4.83 -6.47
CA ASP A 78 21.21 -6.20 -6.03
C ASP A 78 21.23 -6.33 -4.49
N THR A 79 20.66 -5.36 -3.78
CA THR A 79 20.63 -5.38 -2.31
C THR A 79 19.49 -6.27 -1.80
N PRO A 80 19.72 -7.05 -0.73
CA PRO A 80 18.69 -7.93 -0.16
C PRO A 80 17.47 -7.14 0.36
N GLU A 81 17.68 -5.91 0.82
CA GLU A 81 16.62 -5.01 1.29
C GLU A 81 15.67 -4.62 0.17
N LEU A 82 16.19 -4.28 -1.01
CA LEU A 82 15.36 -3.96 -2.17
C LEU A 82 14.59 -5.18 -2.66
N HIS A 83 15.26 -6.34 -2.76
CA HIS A 83 14.62 -7.59 -3.17
C HIS A 83 13.49 -7.98 -2.22
N LEU A 84 13.66 -7.78 -0.91
CA LEU A 84 12.60 -8.02 0.07
C LEU A 84 11.39 -7.11 -0.17
N LEU A 85 11.60 -5.81 -0.37
CA LEU A 85 10.51 -4.87 -0.64
C LEU A 85 9.79 -5.18 -1.96
N GLN A 86 10.53 -5.56 -3.00
CA GLN A 86 9.96 -6.01 -4.26
C GLN A 86 9.13 -7.29 -4.08
N ALA A 87 9.62 -8.28 -3.34
CA ALA A 87 8.90 -9.53 -3.12
C ALA A 87 7.57 -9.30 -2.39
N ILE A 88 7.57 -8.45 -1.36
CA ILE A 88 6.35 -8.07 -0.64
C ILE A 88 5.37 -7.33 -1.56
N ARG A 89 5.86 -6.36 -2.36
CA ARG A 89 5.05 -5.64 -3.35
C ARG A 89 4.43 -6.59 -4.36
N ASP A 90 5.23 -7.49 -4.92
CA ASP A 90 4.80 -8.40 -5.98
C ASP A 90 3.76 -9.42 -5.44
N GLU A 91 3.90 -9.84 -4.19
CA GLU A 91 2.89 -10.66 -3.50
C GLU A 91 1.58 -9.90 -3.31
N ALA A 92 1.63 -8.66 -2.81
CA ALA A 92 0.45 -7.81 -2.65
C ALA A 92 -0.25 -7.56 -3.99
N HIS A 93 0.52 -7.28 -5.03
CA HIS A 93 0.01 -7.09 -6.39
C HIS A 93 -0.64 -8.36 -6.94
N ARG A 94 0.01 -9.53 -6.76
CA ARG A 94 -0.54 -10.84 -7.14
C ARG A 94 -1.87 -11.11 -6.45
N PHE A 95 -1.94 -10.86 -5.14
CA PHE A 95 -3.15 -11.03 -4.36
C PHE A 95 -4.29 -10.15 -4.89
N ALA A 96 -4.03 -8.85 -5.09
CA ALA A 96 -5.01 -7.90 -5.61
C ALA A 96 -5.55 -8.31 -6.99
N LEU A 97 -4.66 -8.67 -7.93
CA LEU A 97 -5.05 -9.15 -9.25
C LEU A 97 -5.90 -10.42 -9.18
N SER A 98 -5.53 -11.37 -8.31
CA SER A 98 -6.28 -12.62 -8.13
C SER A 98 -7.70 -12.36 -7.60
N TYR A 99 -7.83 -11.45 -6.65
CA TYR A 99 -9.10 -11.04 -6.06
C TYR A 99 -10.01 -10.36 -7.09
N HIS A 100 -9.50 -9.39 -7.86
CA HIS A 100 -10.27 -8.74 -8.91
C HIS A 100 -10.74 -9.73 -10.00
N ARG A 101 -9.89 -10.69 -10.40
CA ARG A 101 -10.28 -11.75 -11.35
C ARG A 101 -11.43 -12.59 -10.80
N ARG A 102 -11.38 -12.98 -9.52
CA ARG A 102 -12.44 -13.74 -8.85
C ARG A 102 -13.75 -12.96 -8.79
N LEU A 103 -13.72 -11.67 -8.44
CA LEU A 103 -14.90 -10.80 -8.42
C LEU A 103 -15.56 -10.68 -9.80
N ARG A 104 -14.76 -10.47 -10.87
CA ARG A 104 -15.27 -10.40 -12.25
C ARG A 104 -15.96 -11.69 -12.67
N ARG A 105 -15.37 -12.85 -12.38
CA ARG A 105 -16.00 -14.15 -12.66
C ARG A 105 -17.34 -14.35 -11.95
N LYS A 106 -17.45 -13.89 -10.70
CA LYS A 106 -18.70 -13.97 -9.93
C LYS A 106 -19.79 -13.04 -10.49
N LYS A 107 -19.41 -11.87 -11.03
CA LYS A 107 -20.34 -10.92 -11.66
C LYS A 107 -20.90 -11.43 -12.99
N ILE A 108 -20.10 -12.15 -13.78
CA ILE A 108 -20.52 -12.78 -15.05
C ILE A 108 -21.46 -13.96 -14.81
N ARG A 109 -21.33 -14.67 -13.67
CA ARG A 109 -22.18 -15.85 -13.35
C ARG A 109 -23.54 -15.48 -12.75
N ASN A 110 -23.70 -14.24 -12.30
CA ASN A 110 -24.91 -13.73 -11.65
C ASN A 110 -25.68 -12.72 -12.51
N GLY A 111 -25.34 -12.61 -13.80
CA GLY A 111 -26.09 -11.86 -14.81
C GLY A 111 -26.43 -12.77 -15.97
#